data_AF-A0AAQ2Y5F0-F1
#
_entry.id   AF-A0AAQ2Y5F0-F1
#
_cell.length_a   1.000
_cell.length_b   1.000
_cell.length_c   1.000
_cell.angle_alpha   90.00
_cell.angle_beta   90.00
_cell.angle_gamma   90.00
#
_symmetry.space_group_name_H-M   'P 1'
#
loop_
_entity.id
_entity.type
_entity.pdbx_description
1 polymer ?
#
loop_
_entity_poly.entity_id
_entity_poly.type
_entity_poly.pdbx_seq_one_letter_code
_entity_poly.pdbx_strand_id
1 'polypeptide(L)'
;MMSTKDARLRIANTILAQLGGNRFIVMTGAKQFVAIEQGLMFTLPARFAKLGINKVRVELAASDTYTMTALKVNARQGDAIEVLQESGVYCDQLEQTFEDLTGVYTRF
;
A
#
# COMPACT_ATOMS: atom_id res chain seq x y z
N MET A 1 -3.94 -13.65 25.29
CA MET A 1 -4.55 -12.73 24.30
C MET A 1 -3.45 -12.14 23.44
N MET A 2 -3.62 -12.10 22.12
CA MET A 2 -2.65 -11.44 21.23
C MET A 2 -2.69 -9.93 21.47
N SER A 3 -1.53 -9.26 21.56
CA SER A 3 -1.52 -7.82 21.76
C SER A 3 -2.05 -7.12 20.51
N THR A 4 -2.69 -5.95 20.67
CA THR A 4 -3.16 -5.13 19.54
C THR A 4 -2.04 -4.80 18.55
N LYS A 5 -0.79 -4.69 19.03
CA LYS A 5 0.39 -4.48 18.19
C LYS A 5 0.69 -5.69 17.32
N ASP A 6 0.62 -6.90 17.88
CA ASP A 6 0.87 -8.15 17.14
C ASP A 6 -0.18 -8.38 16.06
N ALA A 7 -1.44 -8.03 16.33
CA ALA A 7 -2.52 -8.10 15.34
C ALA A 7 -2.26 -7.18 14.14
N ARG A 8 -1.91 -5.90 14.38
CA ARG A 8 -1.57 -4.93 13.33
C ARG A 8 -0.40 -5.37 12.48
N LEU A 9 0.68 -5.86 13.12
CA LEU A 9 1.86 -6.36 12.41
C LEU A 9 1.52 -7.57 11.54
N ARG A 10 0.65 -8.47 12.00
CA ARG A 10 0.20 -9.60 11.18
C ARG A 10 -0.57 -9.15 9.95
N ILE A 11 -1.55 -8.25 10.09
CA ILE A 11 -2.31 -7.73 8.95
C ILE A 11 -1.38 -7.07 7.93
N ALA A 12 -0.46 -6.21 8.40
CA ALA A 12 0.50 -5.52 7.54
C ALA A 12 1.42 -6.50 6.79
N ASN A 13 1.93 -7.53 7.46
CA ASN A 13 2.77 -8.55 6.86
C ASN A 13 2.01 -9.41 5.85
N THR A 14 0.74 -9.74 6.13
CA THR A 14 -0.14 -10.46 5.19
C THR A 14 -0.36 -9.64 3.92
N ILE A 15 -0.68 -8.35 4.04
CA ILE A 15 -0.85 -7.46 2.89
C ILE A 15 0.44 -7.37 2.06
N LEU A 16 1.59 -7.20 2.72
CA LEU A 16 2.87 -7.17 2.02
C LEU A 16 3.15 -8.48 1.27
N ALA A 17 2.86 -9.63 1.89
CA ALA A 17 3.01 -10.93 1.24
C ALA A 17 2.08 -11.07 0.02
N GLN A 18 0.82 -10.62 0.13
CA GLN A 18 -0.15 -10.65 -0.97
C GLN A 18 0.21 -9.71 -2.12
N LEU A 19 0.86 -8.58 -1.83
CA LEU A 19 1.44 -7.69 -2.85
C LEU A 19 2.66 -8.30 -3.57
N GLY A 20 3.17 -9.46 -3.14
CA GLY A 20 4.34 -10.14 -3.71
C GLY A 20 5.58 -10.11 -2.81
N GLY A 21 5.47 -9.62 -1.57
CA GLY A 21 6.51 -9.70 -0.55
C GLY A 21 7.83 -9.05 -0.97
N ASN A 22 8.93 -9.80 -0.86
CA ASN A 22 10.25 -9.27 -1.22
C ASN A 22 10.37 -8.90 -2.70
N ARG A 23 9.67 -9.61 -3.61
CA ARG A 23 9.65 -9.27 -5.04
C ARG A 23 9.07 -7.87 -5.24
N PHE A 24 7.94 -7.59 -4.59
CA PHE A 24 7.31 -6.27 -4.64
C PHE A 24 8.27 -5.16 -4.22
N ILE A 25 9.00 -5.36 -3.13
CA ILE A 25 9.98 -4.38 -2.61
C ILE A 25 11.08 -4.12 -3.65
N VAL A 26 11.66 -5.18 -4.22
CA VAL A 26 12.74 -5.07 -5.20
C VAL A 26 12.27 -4.38 -6.48
N MET A 27 11.09 -4.73 -6.98
CA MET A 27 10.55 -4.20 -8.24
C MET A 27 10.10 -2.73 -8.13
N THR A 28 9.50 -2.36 -7.00
CA THR A 28 8.89 -1.04 -6.83
C THR A 28 9.80 -0.03 -6.12
N GLY A 29 10.87 -0.49 -5.46
CA GLY A 29 11.68 0.33 -4.57
C GLY A 29 10.91 0.86 -3.36
N ALA A 30 9.76 0.26 -3.03
CA ALA A 30 8.94 0.65 -1.89
C ALA A 30 9.72 0.54 -0.58
N LYS A 31 9.49 1.50 0.31
CA LYS A 31 10.20 1.63 1.59
C LYS A 31 9.31 2.22 2.68
N GLN A 32 9.85 2.28 3.89
CA GLN A 32 9.16 2.86 5.05
C GLN A 32 7.78 2.21 5.28
N PHE A 33 7.76 0.88 5.30
CA PHE A 33 6.56 0.09 5.61
C PHE A 33 6.15 0.32 7.07
N VAL A 34 4.91 0.72 7.27
CA VAL A 34 4.31 1.00 8.58
C VAL A 34 3.01 0.22 8.70
N ALA A 35 2.91 -0.60 9.74
CA ALA A 35 1.65 -1.22 10.12
C ALA A 35 0.71 -0.15 10.69
N ILE A 36 -0.47 -0.02 10.08
CA ILE A 36 -1.55 0.84 10.59
C ILE A 36 -2.60 -0.03 11.29
N GLU A 37 -3.68 0.57 11.79
CA GLU A 37 -4.65 -0.14 12.63
C GLU A 37 -5.22 -1.41 11.98
N GLN A 38 -5.60 -1.33 10.70
CA GLN A 38 -6.14 -2.44 9.94
C GLN A 38 -5.45 -2.54 8.57
N GLY A 39 -4.14 -2.39 8.49
CA GLY A 39 -3.51 -2.30 7.18
C GLY A 39 -2.01 -2.06 7.12
N LEU A 40 -1.57 -1.68 5.93
CA LEU A 40 -0.18 -1.37 5.61
C LEU A 40 -0.09 -0.02 4.88
N MET A 41 0.88 0.80 5.27
CA MET A 41 1.25 2.01 4.53
C MET A 41 2.71 1.97 4.15
N PHE A 42 3.05 2.42 2.95
CA PHE A 42 4.44 2.49 2.48
C PHE A 42 4.66 3.66 1.51
N THR A 43 5.93 3.98 1.29
CA THR A 43 6.37 5.08 0.43
C THR A 43 7.04 4.53 -0.81
N LEU A 44 6.68 5.10 -1.96
CA LEU A 44 7.32 4.82 -3.25
C LEU A 44 8.49 5.80 -3.49
N PRO A 45 9.48 5.42 -4.32
CA PRO A 45 10.51 6.35 -4.77
C PRO A 45 9.89 7.60 -5.41
N ALA A 46 10.50 8.76 -5.16
CA ALA A 46 9.98 10.02 -5.68
C ALA A 46 10.01 10.05 -7.22
N ARG A 47 8.94 10.59 -7.84
CA ARG A 47 8.77 10.71 -9.30
C ARG A 47 8.79 9.37 -10.06
N PHE A 48 8.56 8.26 -9.37
CA PHE A 48 8.54 6.92 -9.96
C PHE A 48 7.14 6.51 -10.41
N ALA A 49 6.13 6.71 -9.55
CA ALA A 49 4.73 6.49 -9.90
C ALA A 49 4.12 7.68 -10.65
N LYS A 50 3.06 7.41 -11.41
CA LYS A 50 2.30 8.44 -12.13
C LYS A 50 1.65 9.44 -11.18
N LEU A 51 1.25 10.59 -11.71
CA LEU A 51 0.54 11.66 -10.97
C LEU A 51 1.28 12.18 -9.71
N GLY A 52 2.58 11.89 -9.58
CA GLY A 52 3.36 12.26 -8.40
C GLY A 52 2.98 11.48 -7.15
N ILE A 53 2.32 10.33 -7.29
CA ILE A 53 2.03 9.42 -6.18
C ILE A 53 3.36 9.02 -5.54
N ASN A 54 3.41 9.07 -4.21
CA ASN A 54 4.60 8.70 -3.45
C ASN A 54 4.27 7.95 -2.16
N LYS A 55 2.99 7.74 -1.86
CA LYS A 55 2.56 6.94 -0.71
C LYS A 55 1.36 6.10 -1.09
N VAL A 56 1.29 4.89 -0.55
CA VAL A 56 0.15 3.98 -0.72
C VAL A 56 -0.29 3.51 0.65
N ARG A 57 -1.61 3.49 0.86
CA ARG A 57 -2.28 2.96 2.05
C ARG A 57 -3.20 1.83 1.60
N VAL A 58 -3.08 0.68 2.25
CA VAL A 58 -3.93 -0.49 2.01
C VAL A 58 -4.60 -0.86 3.32
N GLU A 59 -5.92 -0.84 3.36
CA GLU A 59 -6.74 -1.04 4.55
C GLU A 59 -7.68 -2.24 4.36
N LEU A 60 -7.64 -3.17 5.29
CA LEU A 60 -8.53 -4.33 5.37
C LEU A 60 -9.88 -3.90 5.96
N ALA A 61 -10.94 -4.09 5.18
CA ALA A 61 -12.32 -3.89 5.61
C ALA A 61 -12.88 -5.13 6.31
N ALA A 62 -13.98 -4.94 7.06
CA ALA A 62 -14.69 -6.03 7.72
C ALA A 62 -15.30 -7.07 6.75
N SER A 63 -15.42 -6.72 5.47
CA SER A 63 -15.87 -7.58 4.37
C SER A 63 -14.78 -8.53 3.83
N ASP A 64 -13.61 -8.58 4.47
CA ASP A 64 -12.44 -9.33 4.00
C ASP A 64 -11.95 -8.91 2.60
N THR A 65 -12.17 -7.63 2.29
CA THR A 65 -11.66 -6.95 1.09
C THR A 65 -10.77 -5.78 1.49
N TYR A 66 -10.03 -5.23 0.53
CA TYR A 66 -9.14 -4.10 0.76
C TYR A 66 -9.65 -2.82 0.11
N THR A 67 -9.33 -1.70 0.74
CA THR A 67 -9.30 -0.38 0.10
C THR A 67 -7.85 0.01 -0.11
N MET A 68 -7.48 0.34 -1.33
CA MET A 68 -6.16 0.84 -1.70
C MET A 68 -6.27 2.32 -2.08
N THR A 69 -5.62 3.18 -1.29
CA THR A 69 -5.54 4.62 -1.54
C THR A 69 -4.13 5.00 -1.96
N ALA A 70 -4.00 5.67 -3.11
CA ALA A 70 -2.75 6.24 -3.60
C ALA A 70 -2.70 7.73 -3.28
N LEU A 71 -1.63 8.18 -2.61
CA LEU A 71 -1.49 9.54 -2.12
C LEU A 71 -0.27 10.24 -2.71
N LYS A 72 -0.40 11.56 -2.84
CA LYS A 72 0.69 12.49 -3.04
C LYS A 72 0.91 13.27 -1.74
N VAL A 73 2.03 12.99 -1.08
CA VAL A 73 2.39 13.59 0.20
C VAL A 73 3.56 14.55 0.02
N ASN A 74 3.40 15.81 0.42
CA ASN A 74 4.48 16.77 0.56
C ASN A 74 4.77 17.03 2.04
N ALA A 75 5.64 16.21 2.62
CA ALA A 75 5.98 16.31 4.04
C ALA A 75 6.60 17.67 4.44
N ARG A 76 7.18 18.44 3.50
CA ARG A 76 7.74 19.77 3.79
C ARG A 76 6.67 20.83 3.98
N GLN A 77 5.55 20.69 3.27
CA GLN A 77 4.41 21.60 3.34
C GLN A 77 3.33 21.11 4.31
N GLY A 78 3.43 19.85 4.77
CA GLY A 78 2.42 19.22 5.61
C GLY A 78 1.19 18.72 4.83
N ASP A 79 1.27 18.73 3.49
CA ASP A 79 0.14 18.40 2.63
C ASP A 79 0.11 16.91 2.28
N ALA A 80 -1.09 16.33 2.26
CA ALA A 80 -1.36 15.01 1.73
C ALA A 80 -2.66 15.04 0.96
N ILE A 81 -2.63 14.57 -0.29
CA ILE A 81 -3.78 14.52 -1.18
C ILE A 81 -4.00 13.08 -1.60
N GLU A 82 -5.22 12.58 -1.44
CA GLU A 82 -5.64 11.32 -2.04
C GLU A 82 -5.83 11.54 -3.55
N VAL A 83 -5.05 10.82 -4.35
CA VAL A 83 -5.01 11.01 -5.81
C VAL A 83 -5.97 10.04 -6.48
N LEU A 84 -5.94 8.78 -6.06
CA LEU A 84 -6.78 7.70 -6.57
C LEU A 84 -7.10 6.73 -5.43
N GLN A 85 -8.22 6.04 -5.54
CA GLN A 85 -8.62 5.00 -4.59
C GLN A 85 -9.41 3.92 -5.31
N GLU A 86 -9.20 2.67 -4.90
CA GLU A 86 -10.03 1.53 -5.27
C GLU A 86 -10.47 0.79 -3.99
N SER A 87 -11.75 0.42 -3.91
CA SER A 87 -12.33 -0.29 -2.76
C SER A 87 -12.92 -1.63 -3.19
N GLY A 88 -13.03 -2.58 -2.26
CA GLY A 88 -13.58 -3.90 -2.58
C GLY A 88 -12.60 -4.82 -3.31
N VAL A 89 -11.31 -4.54 -3.18
CA VAL A 89 -10.22 -5.27 -3.83
C VAL A 89 -10.03 -6.61 -3.11
N TYR A 90 -10.05 -7.71 -3.85
CA TYR A 90 -9.73 -9.03 -3.30
C TYR A 90 -8.20 -9.23 -3.18
N CYS A 91 -7.78 -10.19 -2.35
CA CYS A 91 -6.37 -10.42 -2.06
C CYS A 91 -5.52 -10.74 -3.31
N ASP A 92 -6.09 -11.44 -4.29
CA ASP A 92 -5.48 -11.81 -5.56
C ASP A 92 -5.43 -10.64 -6.57
N GLN A 93 -6.17 -9.56 -6.31
CA GLN A 93 -6.22 -8.36 -7.16
C GLN A 93 -5.26 -7.26 -6.68
N LEU A 94 -4.69 -7.37 -5.48
CA LEU A 94 -3.85 -6.32 -4.87
C LEU A 94 -2.69 -5.87 -5.76
N GLU A 95 -1.97 -6.80 -6.41
CA GLU A 95 -0.89 -6.44 -7.32
C GLU A 95 -1.40 -5.65 -8.52
N GLN A 96 -2.47 -6.12 -9.17
CA GLN A 96 -3.03 -5.46 -10.35
C GLN A 96 -3.59 -4.08 -10.01
N THR A 97 -4.33 -3.96 -8.92
CA THR A 97 -4.85 -2.66 -8.45
C THR A 97 -3.71 -1.69 -8.13
N PHE A 98 -2.60 -2.16 -7.54
CA PHE A 98 -1.44 -1.31 -7.32
C PHE A 98 -0.84 -0.80 -8.64
N GLU A 99 -0.66 -1.67 -9.62
CA GLU A 99 -0.17 -1.30 -10.96
C GLU A 99 -1.10 -0.28 -11.62
N ASP A 100 -2.42 -0.51 -11.54
CA ASP A 100 -3.44 0.36 -12.14
C ASP A 100 -3.47 1.75 -11.49
N LEU A 101 -3.35 1.84 -10.16
CA LEU A 101 -3.35 3.11 -9.44
C LEU A 101 -2.04 3.87 -9.62
N THR A 102 -0.89 3.18 -9.61
CA THR A 102 0.43 3.83 -9.53
C THR A 102 1.19 3.89 -10.85
N GLY A 103 0.83 3.05 -11.83
CA GLY A 103 1.57 2.86 -13.07
C GLY A 103 2.92 2.17 -12.88
N VAL A 104 3.18 1.57 -11.71
CA VAL A 104 4.44 0.88 -11.38
C VAL A 104 4.22 -0.62 -11.45
N TYR A 105 4.93 -1.30 -12.35
CA TYR A 105 4.85 -2.75 -12.49
C TYR A 105 5.48 -3.51 -11.31
N THR A 106 4.84 -4.60 -10.88
CA THR A 106 5.29 -5.46 -9.76
C THR A 106 5.92 -6.76 -10.25
N ARG A 107 5.95 -6.97 -11.57
CA ARG A 107 6.49 -8.14 -12.28
C ARG A 107 7.33 -7.71 -13.48
N PHE A 108 8.23 -8.60 -13.92
CA PHE A 108 9.02 -8.44 -15.14
C PHE A 108 8.18 -8.66 -16.40
#